data_AF-A0A8S8YVV6-F1
#
_entry.id   AF-A0A8S8YVV6-F1
#
_cell.length_a   1.000
_cell.length_b   1.000
_cell.length_c   1.000
_cell.angle_alpha   90.00
_cell.angle_beta   90.00
_cell.angle_gamma   90.00
#
_symmetry.space_group_name_H-M   'P 1'
#
loop_
_entity.id
_entity.type
_entity.pdbx_description
1 polymer ?
#
loop_
_entity_poly.entity_id
_entity_poly.type
_entity_poly.pdbx_seq_one_letter_code
_entity_poly.pdbx_strand_id
1 'polypeptide(L)'
;MPLSIEELRGKVETFRNKGLNTQQIADELSLSQTTIQWLSSSGVATEDRPSDIQVGWRSIAVKAGRIEAASYIFVTSSRRRLVMRWMR
;
A
#
# COMPACT_ATOMS: atom_id res chain seq x y z
N MET A 1 17.09 18.14 -8.24
CA MET A 1 16.99 16.66 -8.17
C MET A 1 15.95 16.32 -7.11
N PRO A 2 14.88 15.59 -7.43
CA PRO A 2 13.91 15.18 -6.40
C PRO A 2 14.61 14.28 -5.39
N LEU A 3 14.36 14.51 -4.10
CA LEU A 3 14.85 13.64 -3.02
C LEU A 3 14.31 12.23 -3.25
N SER A 4 15.18 11.23 -3.15
CA SER A 4 14.77 9.83 -3.21
C SER A 4 13.91 9.48 -2.00
N ILE A 5 13.06 8.45 -2.17
CA ILE A 5 12.16 8.00 -1.11
C ILE A 5 12.91 7.62 0.17
N GLU A 6 14.11 7.04 0.02
CA GLU A 6 14.92 6.61 1.15
C GLU A 6 15.52 7.78 1.93
N GLU A 7 15.92 8.85 1.22
CA GLU A 7 16.37 10.09 1.87
C GLU A 7 15.26 10.77 2.66
N LEU A 8 14.01 10.73 2.15
CA LEU A 8 12.85 11.26 2.88
C LEU A 8 12.59 10.46 4.15
N ARG A 9 12.76 9.14 4.12
CA ARG A 9 12.62 8.28 5.30
C ARG A 9 13.69 8.56 6.34
N GLY A 10 14.95 8.67 5.92
CA GLY A 10 16.05 9.07 6.81
C GLY A 10 15.77 10.41 7.50
N LYS A 11 15.27 11.41 6.76
CA LYS A 11 14.89 12.70 7.34
C LYS A 11 13.74 12.57 8.36
N VAL A 12 12.67 11.85 8.03
CA VAL A 12 11.55 11.62 8.95
C VAL A 12 12.02 10.92 10.23
N GLU A 13 12.91 9.94 10.12
CA GLU A 13 13.49 9.24 11.27
C GLU A 13 14.34 10.18 12.13
N THR A 14 15.20 11.02 11.53
CA THR A 14 15.98 12.01 12.28
C THR A 14 15.09 13.00 13.04
N PHE A 15 13.97 13.42 12.46
CA PHE A 15 13.02 14.32 13.13
C PHE A 15 12.24 13.62 14.25
N ARG A 16 11.88 12.33 14.09
CA ARG A 16 11.30 11.55 15.18
C ARG A 16 12.28 11.38 16.35
N ASN A 17 13.56 11.12 16.06
CA ASN A 17 14.60 11.01 17.08
C ASN A 17 14.87 12.33 17.81
N LYS A 18 14.61 13.47 17.16
CA LYS A 18 14.60 14.81 17.77
C LYS A 18 13.34 15.11 18.59
N GLY A 19 12.37 14.19 18.64
CA GLY A 19 11.15 14.33 19.42
C GLY A 19 10.03 15.12 18.75
N LEU A 20 10.11 15.40 17.44
CA LEU A 20 9.05 16.12 16.73
C LEU A 20 7.80 15.24 16.53
N ASN A 21 6.64 15.88 16.64
CA ASN A 21 5.36 15.24 16.34
C ASN A 21 5.11 15.22 14.81
N THR A 22 4.30 14.28 14.34
CA THR A 22 3.97 14.07 12.91
C THR A 22 3.46 15.34 12.21
N GLN A 23 2.73 16.20 12.92
CA GLN A 23 2.29 17.52 12.42
C GLN A 23 3.48 18.41 12.06
N GLN A 24 4.40 18.59 13.01
CA GLN A 24 5.56 19.46 12.84
C GLN A 24 6.49 18.93 11.75
N ILE A 25 6.65 17.61 11.66
CA ILE A 25 7.44 16.98 10.59
C ILE A 25 6.79 17.21 9.22
N ALA A 26 5.46 17.17 9.15
CA ALA A 26 4.70 17.47 7.94
C ALA A 26 4.91 18.92 7.49
N ASP A 27 4.88 19.87 8.43
CA ASP A 27 5.16 21.28 8.17
C ASP A 27 6.61 21.51 7.70
N GLU A 28 7.59 20.91 8.38
CA GLU A 28 9.02 21.03 8.04
C GLU A 28 9.38 20.43 6.67
N LEU A 29 8.78 19.28 6.33
CA LEU A 29 9.00 18.63 5.04
C LEU A 29 8.06 19.13 3.94
N SER A 30 7.10 20.01 4.26
CA SER A 30 6.04 20.44 3.36
C SER A 30 5.29 19.26 2.71
N LEU A 31 5.03 18.22 3.50
CA LEU A 31 4.33 17.00 3.10
C LEU A 31 3.05 16.83 3.92
N SER A 32 2.09 16.04 3.43
CA SER A 32 0.92 15.73 4.25
C SER A 32 1.29 14.81 5.43
N GLN A 33 0.57 14.92 6.55
CA GLN A 33 0.72 14.01 7.69
C GLN A 33 0.56 12.54 7.30
N THR A 34 -0.34 12.27 6.35
CA THR A 34 -0.56 10.92 5.80
C THR A 34 0.68 10.39 5.09
N THR A 35 1.44 11.27 4.42
CA THR A 35 2.70 10.92 3.77
C THR A 35 3.79 10.66 4.81
N ILE A 36 3.90 11.47 5.86
CA ILE A 36 4.85 11.23 6.96
C ILE A 36 4.56 9.90 7.67
N GLN A 37 3.28 9.61 7.91
CA GLN A 37 2.87 8.35 8.50
C GLN A 37 3.22 7.17 7.59
N TRP A 38 3.02 7.31 6.27
CA TRP A 38 3.40 6.31 5.28
C TRP A 38 4.93 6.09 5.19
N LEU A 39 5.71 7.17 5.25
CA LEU A 39 7.18 7.12 5.29
C LEU A 39 7.69 6.43 6.56
N SER A 40 7.00 6.65 7.68
CA SER A 40 7.32 6.04 8.98
C SER A 40 6.90 4.56 9.04
N SER A 41 5.81 4.16 8.38
CA SER A 41 5.28 2.79 8.41
C SER A 41 5.98 1.84 7.44
N SER A 42 6.60 2.37 6.37
CA SER A 42 7.21 1.55 5.31
C SER A 42 8.51 0.85 5.74
N GLY A 43 8.89 0.93 7.02
CA GLY A 43 9.96 0.11 7.65
C GLY A 43 9.60 -1.37 7.75
N VAL A 44 8.32 -1.71 7.62
CA VAL A 44 7.86 -3.10 7.59
C VAL A 44 7.94 -3.59 6.14
N ALA A 45 9.13 -4.10 5.82
CA ALA A 45 9.44 -5.05 4.77
C ALA A 45 8.71 -4.89 3.43
N THR A 46 9.50 -4.47 2.43
CA THR A 46 9.26 -4.76 1.02
C THR A 46 9.10 -6.27 0.74
N GLU A 47 9.39 -7.16 1.70
CA GLU A 47 9.12 -8.61 1.61
C GLU A 47 7.63 -9.00 1.69
N ASP A 48 6.75 -8.16 2.26
CA ASP A 48 5.31 -8.46 2.37
C ASP A 48 4.48 -7.83 1.24
N ARG A 49 5.13 -7.15 0.29
CA ARG A 49 4.43 -6.75 -0.93
C ARG A 49 4.31 -8.02 -1.80
N PRO A 50 3.09 -8.55 -2.03
CA PRO A 50 2.96 -9.66 -2.97
C PRO A 50 3.58 -9.22 -4.29
N SER A 51 4.49 -10.03 -4.82
CA SER A 51 5.07 -9.80 -6.15
C SER A 51 3.95 -9.48 -7.13
N ASP A 52 4.10 -8.47 -7.99
CA ASP A 52 3.07 -8.17 -8.98
C ASP A 52 2.83 -9.42 -9.86
N ILE A 53 1.72 -10.12 -9.62
CA ILE A 53 1.37 -11.34 -10.36
C ILE A 53 0.74 -10.90 -11.69
N GLN A 54 1.43 -11.15 -12.79
CA GLN A 54 0.86 -10.95 -14.12
C GLN A 54 -0.18 -12.05 -14.39
N VAL A 55 -1.45 -11.64 -14.47
CA VAL A 55 -2.55 -12.55 -14.78
C VAL A 55 -2.69 -12.69 -16.29
N GLY A 56 -2.38 -13.87 -16.82
CA GLY A 56 -2.62 -14.21 -18.23
C GLY A 56 -4.11 -14.42 -18.51
N TRP A 57 -4.88 -13.35 -18.65
CA TRP A 57 -6.34 -13.39 -18.87
C TRP A 57 -6.76 -14.25 -20.07
N ARG A 58 -5.95 -14.25 -21.14
CA ARG A 58 -6.15 -15.08 -22.33
C ARG A 58 -6.13 -16.57 -22.03
N SER A 59 -5.43 -17.00 -20.99
CA SER A 59 -5.28 -18.41 -20.60
C SER A 59 -6.36 -18.87 -19.62
N ILE A 60 -6.98 -17.93 -18.90
CA ILE A 60 -8.06 -18.19 -17.94
C ILE A 60 -9.38 -18.39 -18.69
N ALA A 61 -9.63 -17.62 -19.75
CA ALA A 61 -10.88 -17.67 -20.51
C ALA A 61 -11.09 -18.95 -21.34
N VAL A 62 -10.07 -19.80 -21.50
CA VAL A 62 -10.10 -20.98 -22.40
C VAL A 62 -10.83 -22.18 -21.79
N LYS A 63 -10.91 -22.27 -20.46
CA LYS A 63 -11.54 -23.42 -19.77
C LYS A 63 -12.46 -22.93 -18.66
N ALA A 64 -13.71 -23.37 -18.66
CA ALA A 64 -14.72 -23.00 -17.66
C ALA A 64 -14.24 -23.23 -16.21
N GLY A 65 -13.56 -24.34 -15.93
CA GLY A 65 -13.01 -24.61 -14.59
C GLY A 65 -11.98 -23.60 -14.08
N ARG A 66 -11.25 -22.90 -14.98
CA ARG A 66 -10.32 -21.83 -14.57
C ARG A 66 -11.05 -20.54 -14.18
N ILE A 67 -12.17 -20.27 -14.85
CA ILE A 67 -13.05 -19.15 -14.53
C ILE A 67 -13.71 -19.38 -13.17
N GLU A 68 -14.18 -20.61 -12.92
CA GLU A 68 -14.75 -21.01 -11.63
C GLU A 68 -13.73 -20.84 -10.49
N ALA A 69 -12.52 -21.39 -10.63
CA ALA A 69 -11.47 -21.24 -9.61
C ALA A 69 -11.11 -19.76 -9.34
N ALA A 70 -11.02 -18.93 -10.38
CA ALA A 70 -10.79 -17.50 -10.23
C ALA A 70 -11.95 -16.82 -9.46
N SER A 71 -13.20 -17.20 -9.74
CA SER A 71 -14.38 -16.65 -9.07
C SER A 71 -14.40 -16.94 -7.56
N TYR A 72 -13.97 -18.14 -7.14
CA TYR A 72 -13.83 -18.49 -5.72
C TYR A 72 -12.78 -17.63 -4.99
N ILE A 73 -11.70 -17.24 -5.67
CA ILE A 73 -10.69 -16.33 -5.10
C ILE A 73 -11.25 -14.91 -4.94
N PHE A 74 -12.04 -14.45 -5.90
CA PHE A 74 -12.68 -13.13 -5.83
C PHE A 74 -13.80 -13.04 -4.79
N VAL A 75 -14.57 -14.11 -4.57
CA VAL A 75 -15.66 -14.09 -3.59
C VAL A 75 -15.14 -14.06 -2.15
N THR A 76 -14.03 -14.76 -1.86
CA THR A 76 -13.45 -14.80 -0.50
C THR A 76 -12.82 -13.45 -0.10
N SER A 77 -12.18 -12.74 -1.03
CA SER A 77 -11.58 -11.43 -0.79
C SER A 77 -12.62 -10.29 -0.66
N SER A 78 -13.78 -10.46 -1.28
CA SER A 78 -14.89 -9.50 -1.23
C SER A 78 -15.61 -9.42 0.11
N ARG A 79 -15.61 -10.49 0.91
CA ARG A 79 -16.34 -10.54 2.18
C ARG A 79 -15.80 -9.60 3.26
N ARG A 80 -14.58 -9.07 3.10
CA ARG A 80 -13.99 -8.07 4.01
C ARG A 80 -14.07 -6.62 3.54
N ARG A 81 -14.52 -6.33 2.31
CA ARG A 81 -14.45 -4.96 1.78
C ARG A 81 -15.68 -4.47 0.98
N LEU A 82 -16.61 -5.35 0.57
CA LEU A 82 -17.77 -4.92 -0.23
C LEU A 82 -18.97 -4.40 0.57
N VAL A 83 -19.17 -4.82 1.82
CA VAL A 83 -20.32 -4.35 2.63
C VAL A 83 -20.27 -2.84 2.89
N MET A 84 -19.09 -2.23 2.99
CA MET A 84 -18.99 -0.78 3.28
C MET A 84 -19.05 0.13 2.04
N ARG A 85 -18.86 -0.39 0.82
CA ARG A 85 -18.73 0.45 -0.39
C ARG A 85 -19.93 0.42 -1.32
N TRP A 86 -20.90 -0.47 -1.06
CA TRP A 86 -22.20 -0.49 -1.77
C TRP A 86 -23.32 0.26 -1.02
N MET A 87 -23.03 0.80 0.16
CA MET A 87 -24.02 1.50 1.01
C MET A 87 -23.83 3.02 1.02
N ARG A 88 -23.08 3.58 0.06
CA ARG A 88 -22.96 5.01 -0.18
C ARG A 88 -22.92 5.30 -1.67
#